data_AF-A0A1Z8SHE1-F1
#
_entry.id   AF-A0A1Z8SHE1-F1
#
_cell.length_a   1.000
_cell.length_b   1.000
_cell.length_c   1.000
_cell.angle_alpha   90.00
_cell.angle_beta   90.00
_cell.angle_gamma   90.00
#
_symmetry.space_group_name_H-M   'P 1'
#
loop_
_entity.id
_entity.type
_entity.pdbx_description
1 polymer ?
#
loop_
_entity_poly.entity_id
_entity_poly.type
_entity_poly.pdbx_seq_one_letter_code
_entity_poly.pdbx_strand_id
1 'polypeptide(L)'
;MNQLPYFQTVLLLFIITYTGCNDNKTETGLTSTDTTEINLISSNKTSLNLIDYPKEFLQANELDEWEGFENLHESMERLKELNFDGVEVDLIALSSRVKSLRSGPLPQKLEVPQIISRLKVVEMQVQKARYFTQHYKKDSLIPALNLLYDYYNGFVSRMVSLQNEDQDFETGLETTTLDQ
;
A
#
# COMPACT_ATOMS: atom_id res chain seq x y z
N MET A 1 46.07 15.38 -25.57
CA MET A 1 45.46 16.36 -24.65
C MET A 1 44.41 17.15 -25.40
N ASN A 2 43.18 17.05 -24.90
CA ASN A 2 42.02 17.97 -24.96
C ASN A 2 41.43 18.23 -26.36
N GLN A 3 40.41 17.46 -26.80
CA GLN A 3 38.97 17.52 -26.46
C GLN A 3 38.26 18.77 -27.01
N LEU A 4 37.39 18.49 -27.99
CA LEU A 4 36.62 19.40 -28.84
C LEU A 4 35.43 20.07 -28.10
N PRO A 5 34.89 21.17 -28.64
CA PRO A 5 33.81 21.96 -28.08
C PRO A 5 32.43 21.43 -28.54
N TYR A 6 31.59 20.96 -27.62
CA TYR A 6 30.23 20.49 -27.93
C TYR A 6 29.21 20.82 -26.83
N PHE A 7 29.45 21.84 -26.01
CA PHE A 7 28.60 22.14 -24.85
C PHE A 7 27.49 23.18 -25.10
N GLN A 8 27.35 23.73 -26.32
CA GLN A 8 26.46 24.88 -26.55
C GLN A 8 25.32 24.69 -27.56
N THR A 9 25.16 23.50 -28.16
CA THR A 9 24.14 23.26 -29.21
C THR A 9 23.14 22.13 -28.92
N VAL A 10 23.12 21.56 -27.72
CA VAL A 10 22.16 20.48 -27.36
C VAL A 10 21.05 20.97 -26.40
N LEU A 11 21.02 22.25 -26.04
CA LEU A 11 19.97 22.86 -25.21
C LEU A 11 18.65 23.15 -25.98
N LEU A 12 18.55 22.81 -27.27
CA LEU A 12 17.44 23.24 -28.13
C LEU A 12 16.57 22.09 -28.66
N LEU A 13 16.52 20.95 -27.97
CA LEU A 13 15.78 19.76 -28.41
C LEU A 13 14.97 19.08 -27.30
N PHE A 14 14.30 19.86 -26.46
CA PHE A 14 13.26 19.36 -25.54
C PHE A 14 12.03 20.28 -25.49
N ILE A 15 11.52 20.66 -26.67
CA ILE A 15 10.19 21.22 -26.82
C ILE A 15 9.41 20.29 -27.74
N ILE A 16 8.91 19.17 -27.19
CA ILE A 16 7.94 18.30 -27.88
C ILE A 16 6.75 18.09 -26.93
N THR A 17 5.78 18.98 -27.12
CA THR A 17 4.32 18.78 -27.10
C THR A 17 3.68 18.01 -25.95
N TYR A 18 3.13 18.76 -24.98
CA TYR A 18 1.95 18.33 -24.23
C TYR A 18 0.72 18.46 -25.14
N THR A 19 0.25 17.35 -25.69
CA THR A 19 -1.12 17.26 -26.20
C THR A 19 -2.07 17.10 -25.00
N GLY A 20 -2.61 18.22 -24.54
CA GLY A 20 -3.78 18.22 -23.66
C GLY A 20 -4.99 17.71 -24.44
N CYS A 21 -5.65 16.67 -23.92
CA CYS A 21 -6.95 16.22 -24.41
C CYS A 21 -8.02 17.19 -23.86
N ASN A 22 -8.71 17.89 -24.75
CA ASN A 22 -9.80 18.80 -24.42
C ASN A 22 -11.12 18.04 -24.55
N ASP A 23 -11.67 17.55 -23.44
CA ASP A 23 -13.06 17.11 -23.39
C ASP A 23 -13.94 18.29 -23.01
N ASN A 24 -14.33 19.06 -24.02
CA ASN A 24 -15.39 20.05 -23.92
C ASN A 24 -16.74 19.31 -23.91
N LYS A 25 -17.28 19.09 -22.70
CA LYS A 25 -18.72 18.92 -22.49
C LYS A 25 -19.21 19.91 -21.43
N THR A 26 -19.74 21.02 -21.97
CA THR A 26 -20.92 21.78 -21.50
C THR A 26 -21.12 21.97 -20.00
N GLU A 27 -20.93 23.22 -19.56
CA GLU A 27 -21.67 23.79 -18.44
C GLU A 27 -23.18 23.68 -18.67
N THR A 28 -23.90 23.22 -17.66
CA THR A 28 -25.26 23.67 -17.35
C THR A 28 -25.35 23.76 -15.84
N GLY A 29 -25.57 24.97 -15.33
CA GLY A 29 -25.62 25.25 -13.90
C GLY A 29 -26.86 24.69 -13.23
N LEU A 30 -26.79 24.59 -11.90
CA LEU A 30 -27.67 25.30 -10.97
C LEU A 30 -27.21 25.01 -9.54
N THR A 31 -26.86 26.08 -8.84
CA THR A 31 -26.76 26.13 -7.38
C THR A 31 -28.13 25.88 -6.79
N SER A 32 -28.27 24.82 -5.99
CA SER A 32 -29.21 24.77 -4.87
C SER A 32 -28.59 23.91 -3.77
N THR A 33 -28.24 24.57 -2.68
CA THR A 33 -27.91 23.96 -1.40
C THR A 33 -29.21 23.51 -0.77
N ASP A 34 -29.60 22.26 -1.02
CA ASP A 34 -30.55 21.56 -0.16
C ASP A 34 -29.74 20.62 0.73
N THR A 35 -29.62 20.99 2.00
CA THR A 35 -29.21 20.09 3.08
C THR A 35 -30.33 19.08 3.28
N THR A 36 -30.41 18.12 2.38
CA THR A 36 -31.19 16.91 2.60
C THR A 36 -30.38 16.08 3.57
N GLU A 37 -30.83 16.00 4.83
CA GLU A 37 -30.45 14.94 5.76
C GLU A 37 -30.70 13.61 5.04
N ILE A 38 -29.65 13.05 4.44
CA ILE A 38 -29.72 11.74 3.83
C ILE A 38 -29.71 10.76 5.00
N ASN A 39 -30.91 10.33 5.37
CA ASN A 39 -31.14 9.15 6.18
C ASN A 39 -30.53 7.96 5.40
N LEU A 40 -29.27 7.67 5.70
CA LEU A 40 -28.46 6.65 5.07
C LEU A 40 -29.04 5.29 5.46
N ILE A 41 -29.96 4.83 4.62
CA ILE A 41 -30.40 3.44 4.56
C ILE A 41 -29.14 2.58 4.53
N SER A 42 -28.95 1.86 5.63
CA SER A 42 -28.05 0.73 5.83
C SER A 42 -28.02 -0.17 4.59
N SER A 43 -27.10 0.09 3.66
CA SER A 43 -26.91 -0.74 2.47
C SER A 43 -25.51 -0.57 1.92
N ASN A 44 -24.56 -1.22 2.60
CA ASN A 44 -23.65 -2.23 2.05
C ASN A 44 -22.64 -2.50 3.17
N LYS A 45 -22.74 -3.63 3.88
CA LYS A 45 -21.75 -4.00 4.89
C LYS A 45 -20.47 -4.37 4.14
N THR A 46 -19.65 -3.38 3.81
CA THR A 46 -18.32 -3.63 3.27
C THR A 46 -17.55 -4.42 4.32
N SER A 47 -17.24 -5.67 4.01
CA SER A 47 -16.40 -6.50 4.88
C SER A 47 -14.96 -6.33 4.43
N LEU A 48 -14.16 -5.67 5.26
CA LEU A 48 -12.72 -5.59 5.06
C LEU A 48 -12.12 -6.92 5.52
N ASN A 49 -11.60 -7.71 4.58
CA ASN A 49 -11.02 -9.01 4.87
C ASN A 49 -9.51 -8.87 5.13
N LEU A 50 -9.04 -9.18 6.34
CA LEU A 50 -7.62 -9.17 6.68
C LEU A 50 -7.10 -10.60 6.67
N ILE A 51 -5.97 -10.82 6.02
CA ILE A 51 -5.23 -12.09 6.08
C ILE A 51 -4.25 -12.02 7.25
N ASP A 52 -4.37 -12.99 8.16
CA ASP A 52 -3.42 -13.18 9.26
C ASP A 52 -2.10 -13.78 8.76
N TYR A 53 -1.02 -13.49 9.49
CA TYR A 53 0.24 -14.21 9.31
C TYR A 53 0.07 -15.68 9.72
N PRO A 54 0.53 -16.66 8.91
CA PRO A 54 0.59 -18.04 9.35
C PRO A 54 1.48 -18.17 10.60
N LYS A 55 1.05 -18.94 11.61
CA LYS A 55 1.80 -19.09 12.87
C LYS A 55 3.22 -19.63 12.65
N GLU A 56 3.34 -20.59 11.74
CA GLU A 56 4.63 -21.19 11.35
C GLU A 56 5.55 -20.15 10.70
N PHE A 57 4.99 -19.25 9.88
CA PHE A 57 5.74 -18.14 9.27
C PHE A 57 6.25 -17.16 10.33
N LEU A 58 5.43 -16.79 11.32
CA LEU A 58 5.84 -15.90 12.42
C LEU A 58 7.04 -16.49 13.18
N GLN A 59 6.94 -17.76 13.59
CA GLN A 59 7.99 -18.44 14.35
C GLN A 59 9.28 -18.61 13.53
N ALA A 60 9.19 -19.02 12.27
CA ALA A 60 10.36 -19.27 11.42
C ALA A 60 11.15 -18.00 11.05
N ASN A 61 10.52 -16.82 11.20
CA ASN A 61 11.13 -15.52 10.92
C ASN A 61 11.29 -14.65 12.18
N GLU A 62 11.01 -15.22 13.37
CA GLU A 62 11.05 -14.51 14.67
C GLU A 62 10.23 -13.20 14.62
N LEU A 63 9.18 -13.16 13.80
CA LEU A 63 8.45 -11.93 13.50
C LEU A 63 7.59 -11.45 14.68
N ASP A 64 7.33 -12.34 15.63
CA ASP A 64 6.74 -12.05 16.93
C ASP A 64 7.61 -11.14 17.80
N GLU A 65 8.93 -11.11 17.57
CA GLU A 65 9.84 -10.17 18.24
C GLU A 65 9.85 -8.78 17.57
N TRP A 66 9.24 -8.64 16.39
CA TRP A 66 9.22 -7.40 15.61
C TRP A 66 7.93 -6.63 15.81
N GLU A 67 7.91 -5.83 16.89
CA GLU A 67 6.77 -4.99 17.31
C GLU A 67 6.20 -4.13 16.16
N GLY A 68 7.03 -3.73 15.19
CA GLY A 68 6.60 -2.96 14.02
C GLY A 68 5.61 -3.70 13.11
N PHE A 69 5.74 -5.02 12.95
CA PHE A 69 4.81 -5.83 12.17
C PHE A 69 3.52 -6.11 12.93
N GLU A 70 3.63 -6.47 14.21
CA GLU A 70 2.49 -6.67 15.12
C GLU A 70 1.61 -5.41 15.18
N ASN A 71 2.20 -4.27 15.55
CA ASN A 71 1.50 -2.99 15.64
C ASN A 71 0.83 -2.58 14.32
N LEU A 72 1.48 -2.87 13.19
CA LEU A 72 0.93 -2.60 11.87
C LEU A 72 -0.30 -3.48 11.61
N HIS A 73 -0.22 -4.78 11.92
CA HIS A 73 -1.30 -5.74 11.73
C HIS A 73 -2.51 -5.43 12.61
N GLU A 74 -2.29 -5.18 13.90
CA GLU A 74 -3.35 -4.76 14.83
C GLU A 74 -4.04 -3.47 14.38
N SER A 75 -3.30 -2.56 13.73
CA SER A 75 -3.89 -1.33 13.19
C SER A 75 -4.80 -1.60 12.00
N MET A 76 -4.45 -2.57 11.17
CA MET A 76 -5.34 -3.04 10.13
C MET A 76 -6.58 -3.69 10.76
N GLU A 77 -6.43 -4.53 11.77
CA GLU A 77 -7.56 -5.18 12.46
C GLU A 77 -8.54 -4.16 13.05
N ARG A 78 -8.05 -3.14 13.77
CA ARG A 78 -8.92 -2.08 14.33
C ARG A 78 -9.72 -1.34 13.25
N LEU A 79 -9.15 -1.13 12.06
CA LEU A 79 -9.86 -0.47 10.96
C LEU A 79 -11.06 -1.28 10.44
N LYS A 80 -11.14 -2.59 10.70
CA LYS A 80 -12.29 -3.43 10.30
C LYS A 80 -13.57 -3.01 10.99
N GLU A 81 -13.47 -2.44 12.19
CA GLU A 81 -14.63 -2.02 12.97
C GLU A 81 -15.39 -0.88 12.29
N LEU A 82 -14.78 -0.21 11.29
CA LEU A 82 -15.40 0.77 10.39
C LEU A 82 -16.20 1.84 11.15
N ASN A 83 -15.69 2.27 12.31
CA ASN A 83 -16.23 3.43 13.00
C ASN A 83 -15.76 4.70 12.27
N PHE A 84 -16.63 5.27 11.42
CA PHE A 84 -16.31 6.46 10.62
C PHE A 84 -15.92 7.69 11.44
N ASP A 85 -16.35 7.78 12.71
CA ASP A 85 -15.98 8.89 13.58
C ASP A 85 -14.53 8.75 14.11
N GLY A 86 -14.02 7.52 14.20
CA GLY A 86 -12.67 7.20 14.67
C GLY A 86 -11.64 6.92 13.56
N VAL A 87 -12.11 6.65 12.34
CA VAL A 87 -11.27 6.15 11.24
C VAL A 87 -10.12 7.08 10.86
N GLU A 88 -10.28 8.40 11.03
CA GLU A 88 -9.19 9.35 10.78
C GLU A 88 -8.02 9.14 11.75
N VAL A 89 -8.32 9.00 13.04
CA VAL A 89 -7.30 8.79 14.08
C VAL A 89 -6.58 7.45 13.86
N ASP A 90 -7.33 6.40 13.55
CA ASP A 90 -6.77 5.08 13.23
C ASP A 90 -5.85 5.14 12.00
N LEU A 91 -6.27 5.84 10.94
CA LEU A 91 -5.45 6.00 9.73
C LEU A 91 -4.21 6.89 9.96
N ILE A 92 -4.27 7.90 10.84
CA ILE A 92 -3.10 8.67 11.26
C ILE A 92 -2.10 7.76 11.97
N ALA A 93 -2.56 6.96 12.94
CA ALA A 93 -1.71 6.04 13.67
C ALA A 93 -1.11 4.97 12.73
N LEU A 94 -1.92 4.41 11.83
CA LEU A 94 -1.47 3.48 10.80
C LEU A 94 -0.40 4.10 9.89
N SER A 95 -0.59 5.35 9.46
CA SER A 95 0.39 6.08 8.65
C SER A 95 1.72 6.25 9.38
N SER A 96 1.70 6.51 10.69
CA SER A 96 2.93 6.63 11.45
C SER A 96 3.64 5.27 11.52
N ARG A 97 2.89 4.21 11.83
CA ARG A 97 3.43 2.84 11.97
C ARG A 97 4.03 2.32 10.66
N VAL A 98 3.32 2.44 9.54
CA VAL A 98 3.84 1.98 8.24
C VAL A 98 5.09 2.76 7.81
N LYS A 99 5.12 4.08 8.10
CA LYS A 99 6.28 4.91 7.80
C LYS A 99 7.48 4.49 8.66
N SER A 100 7.27 4.30 9.96
CA SER A 100 8.31 3.82 10.88
C SER A 100 8.87 2.48 10.44
N LEU A 101 8.00 1.50 10.13
CA LEU A 101 8.41 0.19 9.65
C LEU A 101 9.21 0.28 8.35
N ARG A 102 8.80 1.12 7.39
CA ARG A 102 9.51 1.31 6.12
C ARG A 102 10.87 2.00 6.29
N SER A 103 10.97 2.95 7.22
CA SER A 103 12.22 3.70 7.44
C SER A 103 13.21 2.99 8.37
N GLY A 104 12.73 2.04 9.16
CA GLY A 104 13.53 1.25 10.07
C GLY A 104 14.17 0.03 9.40
N PRO A 105 15.03 -0.70 10.13
CA PRO A 105 15.51 -1.99 9.69
C PRO A 105 14.34 -2.98 9.59
N LEU A 106 14.46 -3.95 8.68
CA LEU A 106 13.57 -5.10 8.57
C LEU A 106 14.35 -6.37 8.95
N PRO A 107 13.67 -7.48 9.31
CA PRO A 107 14.33 -8.77 9.43
C PRO A 107 15.07 -9.08 8.13
N GLN A 108 16.29 -9.62 8.23
CA GLN A 108 17.17 -9.82 7.08
C GLN A 108 16.49 -10.63 5.95
N LYS A 109 15.72 -11.66 6.30
CA LYS A 109 14.95 -12.50 5.36
C LYS A 109 13.86 -11.71 4.61
N LEU A 110 13.39 -10.60 5.17
CA LEU A 110 12.32 -9.76 4.62
C LEU A 110 12.85 -8.43 4.04
N GLU A 111 14.13 -8.11 4.25
CA GLU A 111 14.79 -6.92 3.71
C GLU A 111 15.18 -7.08 2.23
N VAL A 112 14.22 -7.52 1.41
CA VAL A 112 14.40 -7.73 -0.03
C VAL A 112 13.56 -6.75 -0.85
N PRO A 113 13.99 -6.38 -2.08
CA PRO A 113 13.27 -5.39 -2.90
C PRO A 113 11.80 -5.71 -3.15
N GLN A 114 11.44 -6.99 -3.22
CA GLN A 114 10.08 -7.46 -3.51
C GLN A 114 9.11 -7.17 -2.36
N ILE A 115 9.60 -7.21 -1.12
CA ILE A 115 8.84 -6.92 0.11
C ILE A 115 8.83 -5.42 0.38
N ILE A 116 9.99 -4.76 0.27
CA ILE A 116 10.13 -3.31 0.46
C ILE A 116 9.24 -2.53 -0.53
N SER A 117 9.20 -2.93 -1.80
CA SER A 117 8.34 -2.29 -2.80
C SER A 117 6.85 -2.40 -2.46
N ARG A 118 6.40 -3.55 -1.95
CA ARG A 118 5.02 -3.73 -1.50
C ARG A 118 4.69 -2.90 -0.28
N LEU A 119 5.59 -2.83 0.70
CA LEU A 119 5.42 -1.97 1.89
C LEU A 119 5.28 -0.48 1.50
N LYS A 120 6.01 -0.01 0.49
CA LYS A 120 5.84 1.36 -0.07
C LYS A 120 4.46 1.56 -0.68
N VAL A 121 3.92 0.54 -1.37
CA VAL A 121 2.57 0.61 -1.92
C VAL A 121 1.54 0.64 -0.79
N VAL A 122 1.71 -0.16 0.27
CA VAL A 122 0.86 -0.10 1.46
C VAL A 122 0.86 1.32 2.05
N GLU A 123 2.04 1.92 2.28
CA GLU A 123 2.15 3.31 2.77
C GLU A 123 1.38 4.29 1.86
N MET A 124 1.51 4.17 0.53
CA MET A 124 0.77 4.99 -0.42
C MET A 124 -0.75 4.85 -0.25
N GLN A 125 -1.27 3.62 -0.10
CA GLN A 125 -2.70 3.39 0.07
C GLN A 125 -3.21 3.94 1.40
N VAL A 126 -2.40 3.86 2.46
CA VAL A 126 -2.72 4.52 3.74
C VAL A 126 -2.85 6.03 3.54
N GLN A 127 -1.94 6.68 2.80
CA GLN A 127 -2.07 8.12 2.52
C GLN A 127 -3.32 8.45 1.71
N LYS A 128 -3.68 7.61 0.73
CA LYS A 128 -4.92 7.79 -0.05
C LYS A 128 -6.17 7.67 0.81
N ALA A 129 -6.23 6.67 1.69
CA ALA A 129 -7.34 6.52 2.62
C ALA A 129 -7.47 7.74 3.54
N ARG A 130 -6.36 8.23 4.10
CA ARG A 130 -6.31 9.46 4.91
C ARG A 130 -6.80 10.69 4.18
N TYR A 131 -6.42 10.84 2.90
CA TYR A 131 -6.88 11.96 2.10
C TYR A 131 -8.42 12.02 2.05
N PHE A 132 -9.10 10.88 1.96
CA PHE A 132 -10.56 10.83 1.92
C PHE A 132 -11.25 11.06 3.26
N THR A 133 -10.55 10.91 4.40
CA THR A 133 -11.10 11.32 5.71
C THR A 133 -11.05 12.84 5.88
N GLN A 134 -10.00 13.50 5.38
CA GLN A 134 -9.82 14.95 5.53
C GLN A 134 -10.67 15.77 4.56
N HIS A 135 -10.90 15.25 3.35
CA HIS A 135 -11.59 15.98 2.28
C HIS A 135 -12.99 15.42 1.96
N TYR A 136 -13.58 14.67 2.90
CA TYR A 136 -14.95 14.14 2.93
C TYR A 136 -15.53 13.76 1.57
N LYS A 137 -15.28 12.51 1.17
CA LYS A 137 -16.10 11.79 0.17
C LYS A 137 -16.39 10.40 0.76
N LYS A 138 -17.52 10.27 1.48
CA LYS A 138 -17.94 8.99 2.07
C LYS A 138 -17.94 7.86 1.02
N ASP A 139 -18.35 8.20 -0.21
CA ASP A 139 -18.37 7.30 -1.36
C ASP A 139 -16.98 6.87 -1.85
N SER A 140 -15.91 7.58 -1.46
CA SER A 140 -14.51 7.29 -1.84
C SER A 140 -13.69 6.63 -0.73
N LEU A 141 -14.05 6.85 0.54
CA LEU A 141 -13.31 6.28 1.67
C LEU A 141 -13.40 4.74 1.69
N ILE A 142 -14.61 4.18 1.55
CA ILE A 142 -14.81 2.73 1.56
C ILE A 142 -13.99 2.04 0.44
N PRO A 143 -14.06 2.48 -0.83
CA PRO A 143 -13.18 1.95 -1.88
C PRO A 143 -11.68 2.06 -1.55
N ALA A 144 -11.24 3.18 -0.94
CA ALA A 144 -9.84 3.36 -0.56
C ALA A 144 -9.41 2.39 0.56
N LEU A 145 -10.30 2.13 1.52
CA LEU A 145 -10.05 1.12 2.57
C LEU A 145 -10.00 -0.30 1.99
N ASN A 146 -10.87 -0.65 1.04
CA ASN A 146 -10.78 -1.95 0.36
C ASN A 146 -9.42 -2.12 -0.34
N LEU A 147 -8.99 -1.11 -1.11
CA LEU A 147 -7.68 -1.14 -1.75
C LEU A 147 -6.54 -1.26 -0.74
N LEU A 148 -6.61 -0.52 0.37
CA LEU A 148 -5.62 -0.63 1.44
C LEU A 148 -5.49 -2.07 1.94
N TYR A 149 -6.61 -2.76 2.16
CA TYR A 149 -6.61 -4.17 2.58
C TYR A 149 -6.07 -5.10 1.50
N ASP A 150 -6.45 -4.92 0.24
CA ASP A 150 -5.93 -5.72 -0.87
C ASP A 150 -4.40 -5.65 -0.96
N TYR A 151 -3.84 -4.44 -0.86
CA TYR A 151 -2.40 -4.24 -0.92
C TYR A 151 -1.68 -4.71 0.35
N TYR A 152 -2.28 -4.55 1.53
CA TYR A 152 -1.72 -5.08 2.77
C TYR A 152 -1.70 -6.61 2.76
N ASN A 153 -2.81 -7.24 2.37
CA ASN A 153 -2.89 -8.69 2.22
C ASN A 153 -1.88 -9.20 1.18
N GLY A 154 -1.73 -8.52 0.06
CA GLY A 154 -0.71 -8.85 -0.94
C GLY A 154 0.74 -8.69 -0.43
N PHE A 155 0.97 -7.78 0.52
CA PHE A 155 2.24 -7.67 1.25
C PHE A 155 2.47 -8.88 2.15
N VAL A 156 1.49 -9.26 2.98
CA VAL A 156 1.55 -10.46 3.85
C VAL A 156 1.76 -11.72 3.02
N SER A 157 0.91 -11.96 2.01
CA SER A 157 1.01 -13.14 1.14
C SER A 157 2.36 -13.25 0.45
N ARG A 158 2.98 -12.13 0.03
CA ARG A 158 4.29 -12.20 -0.63
C ARG A 158 5.41 -12.59 0.32
N MET A 159 5.38 -12.09 1.56
CA MET A 159 6.37 -12.50 2.56
C MET A 159 6.32 -14.01 2.80
N VAL A 160 5.10 -14.55 2.94
CA VAL A 160 4.89 -16.00 3.11
C VAL A 160 5.35 -16.78 1.86
N SER A 161 4.96 -16.37 0.66
CA SER A 161 5.32 -17.10 -0.57
C SER A 161 6.81 -17.09 -0.84
N LEU A 162 7.50 -15.99 -0.53
CA LEU A 162 8.94 -15.86 -0.77
C LEU A 162 9.73 -16.87 0.08
N GLN A 163 9.34 -17.07 1.33
CA GLN A 163 9.96 -18.07 2.19
C GLN A 163 9.83 -19.49 1.61
N ASN A 164 8.67 -19.82 1.04
CA ASN A 164 8.46 -21.14 0.42
C ASN A 164 9.32 -21.31 -0.84
N GLU A 165 9.46 -20.26 -1.66
CA GLU A 165 10.33 -20.27 -2.84
C GLU A 165 11.81 -20.51 -2.48
N ASP A 166 12.29 -19.90 -1.40
CA ASP A 166 13.65 -20.09 -0.92
C ASP A 166 13.88 -21.53 -0.39
N GLN A 167 12.91 -22.11 0.32
CA GLN A 167 12.97 -23.50 0.80
C GLN A 167 12.97 -24.53 -0.33
N ASP A 168 12.14 -24.31 -1.36
CA ASP A 168 12.09 -25.20 -2.54
C ASP A 168 13.41 -25.16 -3.33
N PHE A 169 14.10 -24.02 -3.36
CA PHE A 169 15.41 -23.89 -3.99
C PHE A 169 16.51 -24.65 -3.24
N GLU A 170 16.55 -24.53 -1.91
CA GLU A 170 17.54 -25.23 -1.06
C GLU A 170 17.37 -26.75 -1.13
N THR A 171 16.14 -27.25 -1.06
CA THR A 171 15.85 -28.69 -1.15
C THR A 171 16.08 -29.27 -2.56
N GLY A 172 15.90 -28.47 -3.62
CA GLY A 172 16.23 -28.86 -4.99
C GLY A 172 17.73 -29.05 -5.25
N LEU A 173 18.59 -28.29 -4.57
CA LEU A 173 20.06 -28.41 -4.70
C LEU A 173 20.62 -29.66 -4.02
N GLU A 174 20.04 -30.10 -2.90
CA GLU A 174 20.49 -31.31 -2.20
C GLU A 174 20.21 -32.59 -2.98
N THR A 175 19.09 -32.66 -3.72
CA THR A 175 18.73 -33.86 -4.51
C THR A 175 19.58 -34.06 -5.77
N THR A 176 20.33 -33.05 -6.21
CA THR A 176 21.14 -33.12 -7.44
C THR A 176 22.61 -33.47 -7.16
N THR A 177 23.04 -33.52 -5.89
CA THR A 177 24.46 -33.73 -5.51
C THR A 177 24.78 -35.15 -5.01
N LEU A 178 23.79 -36.05 -4.96
CA LEU A 178 23.97 -37.43 -4.47
C LEU A 178 24.12 -38.50 -5.56
N ASP A 179 24.10 -38.13 -6.85
CA ASP A 179 24.27 -39.05 -7.99
C ASP A 179 25.54 -38.76 -8.82
N GLN A 180 26.72 -38.69 -8.18
CA GLN A 180 28.03 -38.72 -8.87
C GLN A 180 28.98 -39.75 -8.26
#